data_AF-A0A1J4W8E8-F1
#
_entry.id   AF-A0A1J4W8E8-F1
#
_cell.length_a   1.000
_cell.length_b   1.000
_cell.length_c   1.000
_cell.angle_alpha   90.00
_cell.angle_beta   90.00
_cell.angle_gamma   90.00
#
_symmetry.space_group_name_H-M   'P 1'
#
loop_
_entity.id
_entity.type
_entity.pdbx_description
1 polymer ?
#
loop_
_entity_poly.entity_id
_entity_poly.type
_entity_poly.pdbx_seq_one_letter_code
_entity_poly.pdbx_strand_id
1 'polypeptide(L)'
;MCGILSWEIILQLVLAMVLGGLVGLEREFHRKEAGLRTFILVCLGATLFTVISLQFSESFLEKTGIAYDPTRIIGQIVLGIGFLCAGLIIFRGARIEGLTTAAALWITAAIGATVGVGFYFLAIFVAFLTVLILAGFRLIEEKLLRTKGPKDTHEG
;
A
#
# COMPACT_ATOMS: atom_id res chain seq x y z
N MET A 1 20.85 -23.43 6.09
CA MET A 1 20.58 -23.41 4.63
C MET A 1 20.83 -22.00 4.11
N CYS A 2 21.94 -21.75 3.41
CA CYS A 2 22.41 -20.38 3.08
C CYS A 2 22.17 -19.95 1.60
N GLY A 3 21.69 -20.84 0.73
CA GLY A 3 21.60 -20.58 -0.73
C GLY A 3 20.23 -20.15 -1.26
N ILE A 4 19.14 -20.52 -0.60
CA ILE A 4 17.77 -20.20 -1.05
C ILE A 4 17.37 -18.76 -0.65
N LEU A 5 18.03 -18.23 0.38
CA LEU A 5 17.74 -16.96 1.04
C LEU A 5 17.89 -15.74 0.10
N SER A 6 18.64 -15.78 -1.00
CA SER A 6 18.84 -14.58 -1.84
C SER A 6 17.82 -14.43 -2.97
N TRP A 7 17.46 -15.51 -3.65
CA TRP A 7 16.64 -15.43 -4.85
C TRP A 7 15.17 -15.16 -4.55
N GLU A 8 14.63 -15.80 -3.52
CA GLU A 8 13.23 -15.60 -3.12
C GLU A 8 12.98 -14.17 -2.66
N ILE A 9 13.89 -13.57 -1.87
CA ILE A 9 13.76 -12.17 -1.45
C ILE A 9 13.75 -11.24 -2.66
N ILE A 10 14.62 -11.47 -3.64
CA ILE A 10 14.65 -10.65 -4.85
C ILE A 10 13.30 -10.75 -5.57
N LEU A 11 12.73 -11.95 -5.69
CA LEU A 11 11.40 -12.14 -6.26
C LEU A 11 10.30 -11.47 -5.44
N GLN A 12 10.37 -11.51 -4.10
CA GLN A 12 9.44 -10.79 -3.21
C GLN A 12 9.52 -9.28 -3.44
N LEU A 13 10.72 -8.71 -3.55
CA LEU A 13 10.92 -7.29 -3.81
C LEU A 13 10.43 -6.88 -5.19
N VAL A 14 10.66 -7.71 -6.22
CA VAL A 14 10.13 -7.49 -7.57
C VAL A 14 8.59 -7.58 -7.57
N LEU A 15 8.01 -8.57 -6.89
CA LEU A 15 6.56 -8.70 -6.76
C LEU A 15 5.97 -7.49 -6.04
N ALA A 16 6.58 -7.03 -4.94
CA ALA A 16 6.17 -5.84 -4.22
C ALA A 16 6.22 -4.58 -5.09
N MET A 17 7.26 -4.44 -5.91
CA MET A 17 7.37 -3.36 -6.89
C MET A 17 6.22 -3.40 -7.90
N VAL A 18 5.87 -4.58 -8.42
CA VAL A 18 4.76 -4.75 -9.36
C VAL A 18 3.42 -4.44 -8.69
N LEU A 19 3.14 -5.00 -7.51
CA LEU A 19 1.88 -4.81 -6.82
C LEU A 19 1.69 -3.36 -6.34
N GLY A 20 2.71 -2.75 -5.73
CA GLY A 20 2.71 -1.34 -5.39
C GLY A 20 2.60 -0.45 -6.63
N GLY A 21 3.23 -0.86 -7.73
CA GLY A 21 3.12 -0.20 -9.03
C GLY A 21 1.70 -0.21 -9.58
N LEU A 22 0.99 -1.34 -9.52
CA LEU A 22 -0.39 -1.45 -9.99
C LEU A 22 -1.34 -0.49 -9.25
N VAL A 23 -1.21 -0.40 -7.93
CA VAL A 23 -2.00 0.56 -7.14
C VAL A 23 -1.58 2.00 -7.47
N GLY A 24 -0.27 2.26 -7.52
CA GLY A 24 0.28 3.59 -7.82
C GLY A 24 -0.04 4.12 -9.22
N LEU A 25 -0.20 3.23 -10.21
CA LEU A 25 -0.51 3.58 -11.59
C LEU A 25 -1.94 4.13 -11.71
N GLU A 26 -2.91 3.57 -10.97
CA GLU A 26 -4.24 4.17 -10.83
C GLU A 26 -4.13 5.59 -10.26
N ARG A 27 -3.30 5.78 -9.22
CA ARG A 27 -3.15 7.10 -8.59
C ARG A 27 -2.53 8.13 -9.51
N GLU A 28 -1.47 7.77 -10.23
CA GLU A 28 -0.75 8.68 -11.12
C GLU A 28 -1.59 9.04 -12.34
N PHE A 29 -2.25 8.06 -12.96
CA PHE A 29 -3.13 8.29 -14.11
C PHE A 29 -4.22 9.34 -13.80
N HIS A 30 -4.69 9.34 -12.55
CA HIS A 30 -5.71 10.26 -12.08
C HIS A 30 -5.18 11.50 -11.34
N ARG A 31 -3.89 11.81 -11.53
CA ARG A 31 -3.20 13.02 -11.02
C ARG A 31 -3.43 13.27 -9.53
N LYS A 32 -3.37 12.20 -8.73
CA LYS A 32 -3.49 12.28 -7.26
C LYS A 32 -2.17 12.71 -6.62
N GLU A 33 -2.26 13.19 -5.39
CA GLU A 33 -1.14 13.79 -4.63
C GLU A 33 0.08 12.87 -4.49
N ALA A 34 -0.15 11.57 -4.26
CA ALA A 34 0.91 10.56 -4.30
C ALA A 34 0.71 9.66 -5.53
N GLY A 35 1.74 9.58 -6.37
CA GLY A 35 1.75 8.81 -7.62
C GLY A 35 2.56 7.51 -7.52
N LEU A 36 2.87 6.92 -8.68
CA LEU A 36 3.47 5.60 -8.82
C LEU A 36 4.71 5.36 -7.96
N ARG A 37 5.66 6.32 -7.97
CA ARG A 37 6.93 6.21 -7.24
C ARG A 37 6.72 6.01 -5.74
N THR A 38 5.78 6.76 -5.15
CA THR A 38 5.49 6.68 -3.71
C THR A 38 4.94 5.30 -3.33
N PHE A 39 4.00 4.78 -4.12
CA PHE A 39 3.37 3.48 -3.85
C PHE A 39 4.35 2.32 -3.99
N ILE A 40 5.20 2.36 -5.02
CA ILE A 40 6.28 1.37 -5.20
C ILE A 40 7.21 1.38 -3.99
N LEU A 41 7.71 2.55 -3.56
CA LEU A 41 8.67 2.65 -2.46
C LEU A 41 8.07 2.20 -1.12
N VAL A 42 6.80 2.52 -0.87
CA VAL A 42 6.10 2.09 0.35
C VAL A 42 5.90 0.56 0.37
N CYS A 43 5.44 -0.02 -0.74
CA CYS A 43 5.24 -1.47 -0.84
C CYS A 43 6.58 -2.23 -0.71
N LEU A 44 7.61 -1.74 -1.40
CA LEU A 44 8.96 -2.30 -1.37
C LEU A 44 9.58 -2.22 0.02
N GLY A 45 9.50 -1.06 0.68
CA GLY A 45 10.02 -0.85 2.03
C GLY A 45 9.34 -1.75 3.06
N ALA A 46 8.01 -1.87 3.01
CA ALA A 46 7.25 -2.75 3.90
C ALA A 46 7.63 -4.22 3.73
N THR A 47 7.82 -4.66 2.48
CA THR A 47 8.31 -6.00 2.14
C THR A 47 9.70 -6.24 2.73
N LEU A 48 10.64 -5.31 2.48
CA LEU A 48 12.01 -5.41 2.95
C LEU A 48 12.09 -5.51 4.48
N PHE A 49 11.40 -4.63 5.21
CA PHE A 49 11.43 -4.67 6.68
C PHE A 49 10.80 -5.93 7.25
N THR A 50 9.77 -6.46 6.59
CA THR A 50 9.13 -7.72 7.01
C THR A 50 10.08 -8.91 6.82
N VAL A 51 10.74 -8.99 5.66
CA VAL A 51 11.73 -10.03 5.37
C VAL A 51 12.90 -9.97 6.36
N ILE A 52 13.45 -8.78 6.61
CA ILE A 52 14.51 -8.57 7.60
C ILE A 52 14.07 -9.05 8.97
N SER A 53 12.84 -8.73 9.38
CA SER A 53 12.32 -9.11 10.69
C SER A 53 12.20 -10.63 10.87
N LEU A 54 11.71 -11.33 9.85
CA LEU A 54 11.56 -12.79 9.89
C LEU A 54 12.93 -13.48 9.92
N GLN A 55 13.86 -13.06 9.06
CA GLN A 55 15.20 -13.64 9.04
C GLN A 55 15.99 -13.37 10.30
N PHE A 56 15.83 -12.19 10.89
CA PHE A 56 16.46 -11.87 12.16
C PHE A 56 15.90 -12.75 13.28
N SER A 57 14.59 -12.96 13.32
CA SER A 57 13.95 -13.86 14.30
C SER A 57 14.46 -15.29 14.19
N GLU A 58 14.50 -15.86 12.98
CA GLU A 58 15.03 -17.22 12.74
C GLU A 58 16.51 -17.33 13.11
N SER A 59 17.34 -16.39 12.64
CA SER A 59 18.78 -16.38 12.91
C SER A 59 19.10 -16.22 14.40
N PHE A 60 18.27 -15.44 15.12
CA PHE A 60 18.45 -15.22 16.55
C PHE A 60 18.07 -16.46 17.35
N LEU A 61 16.98 -17.13 16.96
CA LEU A 61 16.56 -18.40 17.56
C LEU A 61 17.61 -19.49 17.37
N GLU A 62 18.17 -19.64 16.17
CA GLU A 62 19.23 -20.63 15.89
C GLU A 62 20.50 -20.40 16.73
N LYS A 63 20.86 -19.14 16.98
CA LYS A 63 22.11 -18.78 17.70
C LYS A 63 21.97 -18.78 19.22
N THR A 64 20.80 -18.41 19.74
CA THR A 64 20.61 -18.15 21.17
C THR A 64 19.63 -19.11 21.85
N GLY A 65 18.83 -19.84 21.07
CA GLY A 65 17.71 -20.66 21.58
C GLY A 65 16.52 -19.83 22.06
N ILE A 66 16.57 -18.50 21.94
CA ILE A 66 15.50 -17.59 22.38
C ILE A 66 14.69 -17.14 21.16
N ALA A 67 13.37 -17.30 21.22
CA ALA A 67 12.47 -16.80 20.18
C ALA A 67 12.32 -15.28 20.28
N TYR A 68 12.71 -14.56 19.22
CA TYR A 68 12.42 -13.15 19.06
C TYR A 68 11.11 -12.97 18.29
N ASP A 69 10.21 -12.11 18.76
CA ASP A 69 8.93 -11.87 18.08
C ASP A 69 9.10 -10.93 16.87
N PRO A 70 8.96 -11.44 15.62
CA PRO A 70 9.10 -10.62 14.42
C PRO A 70 7.92 -9.66 14.20
N THR A 71 6.79 -9.87 14.87
CA THR A 71 5.60 -9.00 14.68
C THR A 71 5.86 -7.57 15.16
N ARG A 72 6.86 -7.35 16.02
CA ARG A 72 7.22 -6.04 16.54
C ARG A 72 7.69 -5.09 15.44
N ILE A 73 8.60 -5.51 14.56
CA ILE A 73 9.09 -4.69 13.45
C ILE A 73 7.99 -4.50 12.41
N ILE A 74 7.23 -5.56 12.11
CA ILE A 74 6.09 -5.49 11.18
C ILE A 74 5.05 -4.46 11.68
N GLY A 75 4.75 -4.46 12.98
CA GLY A 75 3.86 -3.47 13.60
C GLY A 75 4.38 -2.03 13.51
N GLN A 76 5.71 -1.81 13.55
CA GLN A 76 6.29 -0.47 13.37
C GLN A 76 6.07 0.07 11.94
N ILE A 77 5.92 -0.79 10.93
CA ILE A 77 5.59 -0.36 9.57
C ILE A 77 4.23 0.36 9.56
N VAL A 78 3.23 -0.19 10.25
CA VAL A 78 1.89 0.39 10.35
C VAL A 78 1.93 1.78 10.99
N LEU A 79 2.73 1.93 12.06
CA LEU A 79 2.92 3.21 12.74
C LEU A 79 3.66 4.23 11.85
N GLY A 80 4.73 3.82 11.18
CA GLY A 80 5.51 4.69 10.29
C GLY A 80 4.68 5.20 9.11
N ILE A 81 3.82 4.35 8.54
CA ILE A 81 2.91 4.73 7.46
C ILE A 81 1.83 5.69 7.96
N GLY A 82 1.35 5.54 9.20
CA GLY A 82 0.43 6.49 9.82
C GLY A 82 0.98 7.92 9.82
N PHE A 83 2.28 8.08 10.08
CA PHE A 83 2.94 9.39 10.01
C PHE A 83 2.98 9.98 8.59
N LEU A 84 3.31 9.16 7.57
CA LEU A 84 3.29 9.60 6.17
C LEU A 84 1.88 10.00 5.72
N CYS A 85 0.87 9.23 6.13
CA CYS A 85 -0.54 9.49 5.82
C CYS A 85 -1.04 10.80 6.43
N ALA A 86 -0.62 11.13 7.66
CA ALA A 86 -0.98 12.41 8.29
C ALA A 86 -0.48 13.61 7.48
N GLY A 87 0.69 13.50 6.83
CA GLY A 87 1.25 14.55 5.96
C GLY A 87 0.51 14.73 4.62
N LEU A 88 -0.29 13.74 4.20
CA LEU A 88 -1.09 13.80 2.97
C LEU A 88 -2.48 14.40 3.19
N ILE A 89 -3.03 14.28 4.40
CA ILE A 89 -4.38 14.76 4.68
C ILE A 89 -4.33 16.27 4.95
N ILE A 90 -4.92 17.05 4.04
CA ILE A 90 -4.93 18.51 4.13
C ILE A 90 -6.37 19.01 4.31
N PHE A 91 -6.57 19.90 5.29
CA PHE A 91 -7.83 20.58 5.53
C PHE A 91 -7.83 21.95 4.84
N ARG A 92 -8.74 22.15 3.88
CA ARG A 92 -8.94 23.42 3.18
C ARG A 92 -10.36 23.93 3.42
N GLY A 93 -10.51 24.80 4.42
CA GLY A 93 -11.82 25.27 4.86
C GLY A 93 -12.71 24.10 5.30
N ALA A 94 -13.83 23.87 4.59
CA ALA A 94 -14.75 22.76 4.85
C ALA A 94 -14.44 21.47 4.06
N ARG A 95 -13.37 21.44 3.24
CA ARG A 95 -13.01 20.28 2.39
C ARG A 95 -11.78 19.56 2.94
N ILE A 96 -11.82 18.23 2.88
CA ILE A 96 -10.68 17.35 3.20
C ILE A 96 -10.11 16.80 1.89
N GLU A 97 -8.80 16.97 1.68
CA GLU A 97 -8.04 16.43 0.56
C GLU A 97 -7.10 15.31 1.05
N GLY A 98 -6.60 14.48 0.14
CA GLY A 98 -5.66 13.40 0.46
C GLY A 98 -6.17 12.16 1.19
N LEU A 99 -7.39 12.16 1.76
CA LEU A 99 -7.90 11.03 2.58
C LEU A 99 -7.84 9.66 1.87
N THR A 100 -8.31 9.58 0.63
CA THR A 100 -8.27 8.33 -0.15
C THR A 100 -6.84 7.94 -0.54
N THR A 101 -5.96 8.92 -0.76
CA THR A 101 -4.55 8.67 -1.08
C THR A 101 -3.82 8.09 0.13
N ALA A 102 -4.08 8.64 1.32
CA ALA A 102 -3.60 8.11 2.59
C ALA A 102 -4.08 6.66 2.82
N ALA A 103 -5.38 6.39 2.65
CA ALA A 103 -5.92 5.03 2.75
C ALA A 103 -5.29 4.06 1.75
N ALA A 104 -5.06 4.51 0.52
CA ALA A 104 -4.42 3.71 -0.53
C ALA A 104 -2.95 3.38 -0.20
N LEU A 105 -2.19 4.32 0.36
CA LEU A 105 -0.83 4.04 0.83
C LEU A 105 -0.83 3.08 2.02
N TRP A 106 -1.78 3.23 2.93
CA TRP A 106 -1.91 2.35 4.09
C TRP A 106 -2.11 0.88 3.69
N ILE A 107 -3.07 0.61 2.78
CA ILE A 107 -3.28 -0.76 2.29
C ILE A 107 -2.09 -1.24 1.44
N THR A 108 -1.40 -0.36 0.71
CA THR A 108 -0.21 -0.72 -0.08
C THR A 108 0.95 -1.19 0.79
N ALA A 109 1.14 -0.58 1.95
CA ALA A 109 2.12 -1.05 2.93
C ALA A 109 1.75 -2.43 3.49
N ALA A 110 0.46 -2.66 3.77
CA ALA A 110 -0.03 -3.97 4.21
C ALA A 110 0.17 -5.05 3.14
N ILE A 111 -0.05 -4.72 1.85
CA ILE A 111 0.26 -5.61 0.72
C ILE A 111 1.74 -5.96 0.72
N GLY A 112 2.63 -4.97 0.87
CA GLY A 112 4.08 -5.22 0.93
C GLY A 112 4.49 -6.10 2.10
N ALA A 113 3.97 -5.84 3.31
CA ALA A 113 4.20 -6.71 4.45
C ALA A 113 3.71 -8.14 4.18
N THR A 114 2.55 -8.30 3.55
CA THR A 114 1.99 -9.61 3.18
C THR A 114 2.88 -10.36 2.18
N VAL A 115 3.48 -9.65 1.21
CA VAL A 115 4.50 -10.22 0.31
C VAL A 115 5.73 -10.66 1.10
N GLY A 116 6.21 -9.84 2.04
CA GLY A 116 7.39 -10.16 2.85
C GLY A 116 7.20 -11.36 3.78
N VAL A 117 5.97 -11.63 4.22
CA VAL A 117 5.61 -12.86 4.96
C VAL A 117 5.60 -14.10 4.05
N GLY A 118 5.50 -13.93 2.73
CA GLY A 118 5.39 -15.02 1.76
C GLY A 118 3.96 -15.36 1.33
N PHE A 119 2.96 -14.59 1.75
CA PHE A 119 1.55 -14.83 1.41
C PHE A 119 1.18 -14.25 0.04
N TYR A 120 1.81 -14.76 -1.02
CA TYR A 120 1.75 -14.20 -2.38
C TYR A 120 0.34 -14.12 -2.95
N PHE A 121 -0.45 -15.18 -2.83
CA PHE A 121 -1.82 -15.20 -3.33
C PHE A 121 -2.69 -14.14 -2.65
N LEU A 122 -2.56 -14.02 -1.33
CA LEU A 122 -3.29 -13.01 -0.55
C LEU A 122 -2.87 -11.59 -0.95
N ALA A 123 -1.56 -11.34 -1.10
CA ALA A 123 -1.05 -10.05 -1.54
C ALA A 123 -1.58 -9.64 -2.93
N ILE A 124 -1.56 -10.56 -3.90
CA ILE A 124 -2.09 -10.34 -5.25
C ILE A 124 -3.60 -10.07 -5.20
N PHE A 125 -4.35 -10.87 -4.44
CA PHE A 125 -5.79 -10.71 -4.31
C PHE A 125 -6.17 -9.37 -3.68
N VAL A 126 -5.49 -8.96 -2.60
CA VAL A 126 -5.73 -7.67 -1.96
C VAL A 126 -5.31 -6.50 -2.85
N ALA A 127 -4.22 -6.60 -3.60
CA ALA A 127 -3.82 -5.59 -4.58
C ALA A 127 -4.89 -5.44 -5.68
N PHE A 128 -5.41 -6.56 -6.20
CA PHE A 128 -6.50 -6.55 -7.17
C PHE A 128 -7.76 -5.88 -6.61
N LEU A 129 -8.20 -6.25 -5.40
CA LEU A 129 -9.35 -5.61 -4.74
C LEU A 129 -9.12 -4.12 -4.50
N THR A 130 -7.90 -3.73 -4.14
CA THR A 130 -7.54 -2.32 -3.94
C THR A 130 -7.72 -1.52 -5.23
N VAL A 131 -7.17 -2.01 -6.35
CA VAL A 131 -7.35 -1.37 -7.66
C VAL A 131 -8.83 -1.36 -8.06
N LEU A 132 -9.57 -2.46 -7.83
CA LEU A 132 -10.99 -2.55 -8.13
C LEU A 132 -11.82 -1.53 -7.35
N ILE A 133 -11.53 -1.32 -6.07
CA ILE A 133 -12.22 -0.34 -5.23
C ILE A 133 -11.90 1.08 -5.73
N LEU A 134 -10.62 1.37 -5.98
CA LEU A 134 -10.18 2.70 -6.41
C LEU A 134 -10.72 3.07 -7.81
N ALA A 135 -10.74 2.14 -8.75
CA ALA A 135 -11.25 2.35 -10.10
C ALA A 135 -12.79 2.23 -10.18
N GLY A 136 -13.38 1.25 -9.50
CA GLY A 136 -14.79 0.92 -9.58
C GLY A 136 -15.72 1.96 -8.96
N PHE A 137 -15.36 2.50 -7.78
CA PHE A 137 -16.17 3.57 -7.16
C PHE A 137 -16.18 4.85 -7.99
N ARG A 138 -15.13 5.12 -8.77
CA ARG A 138 -15.11 6.28 -9.67
C ARG A 138 -16.05 6.14 -10.85
N LEU A 139 -16.14 4.97 -11.49
CA LEU A 139 -17.08 4.78 -12.60
C LEU A 139 -18.53 5.00 -12.14
N ILE A 140 -18.82 4.67 -10.89
CA ILE A 140 -20.12 4.91 -10.26
C ILE A 140 -20.31 6.40 -9.98
N GLU A 141 -19.32 7.08 -9.41
CA GLU A 141 -19.36 8.52 -9.14
C GLU A 141 -19.52 9.35 -10.42
N GLU A 142 -18.77 9.04 -11.48
CA GLU A 142 -18.89 9.70 -12.79
C GLU A 142 -20.26 9.49 -13.43
N LYS A 143 -20.84 8.28 -13.34
CA LYS A 143 -22.20 8.02 -13.83
C LYS A 143 -23.27 8.76 -13.03
N LEU A 144 -23.12 8.83 -11.70
CA LEU A 144 -24.04 9.55 -10.82
C LEU A 144 -23.97 11.06 -11.07
N LEU A 145 -22.78 11.63 -11.20
CA LEU A 145 -22.59 13.05 -11.49
C LEU A 145 -23.07 13.42 -12.90
N ARG A 146 -22.87 12.54 -13.88
CA ARG A 146 -23.35 12.73 -15.27
C ARG A 146 -24.88 12.61 -15.40
N THR A 147 -25.54 11.91 -14.47
CA THR A 147 -27.01 11.84 -14.39
C THR A 147 -27.61 13.12 -13.75
N LYS A 148 -26.84 13.83 -12.92
CA LYS A 148 -27.14 15.23 -12.54
C LYS A 148 -26.66 16.19 -13.65
N GLY A 149 -27.25 16.08 -14.84
CA GLY A 149 -27.17 17.13 -15.87
C GLY A 149 -27.75 18.46 -15.34
N PRO A 150 -27.37 19.61 -15.95
CA PRO A 150 -27.45 20.94 -15.34
C PRO A 150 -28.88 21.28 -14.90
N LYS A 151 -29.04 21.74 -13.66
CA LYS A 151 -30.18 22.58 -13.32
C LYS A 151 -29.94 23.91 -14.00
N ASP A 152 -30.53 24.09 -15.18
CA ASP A 152 -30.87 25.41 -15.68
C ASP A 152 -31.74 26.07 -14.62
N THR A 153 -31.24 27.15 -14.03
CA THR A 153 -32.10 28.24 -13.57
C THR A 153 -31.31 29.52 -13.83
N HIS A 154 -31.46 30.02 -15.05
CA HIS A 154 -31.62 31.45 -15.27
C HIS A 154 -32.73 31.93 -14.32
N GLU A 155 -32.43 32.91 -13.48
CA GLU A 155 -33.33 33.84 -12.79
C GLU A 155 -32.43 34.67 -11.86
N GLY A 156 -32.26 35.98 -11.95
CA GLY A 156 -32.81 37.05 -12.78
C GLY A 156 -32.13 38.34 -12.30
#